data_AF-A0A1Y3N2G2-F1
#
_entry.id   AF-A0A1Y3N2G2-F1
#
_cell.length_a   1.000
_cell.length_b   1.000
_cell.length_c   1.000
_cell.angle_alpha   90.00
_cell.angle_beta   90.00
_cell.angle_gamma   90.00
#
_symmetry.space_group_name_H-M   'P 1'
#
loop_
_entity.id
_entity.type
_entity.pdbx_description
1 polymer ?
#
loop_
_entity_poly.entity_id
_entity_poly.type
_entity_poly.pdbx_seq_one_letter_code
_entity_poly.pdbx_strand_id
1 'polypeptide(L)'
;MFGLNSIIEGKAVFAKFYTLTYSLLNNIPYTMTILPGYKEGVSGGIIAGYNIGIDGIIPEEKLDASITAFEFLTSKEIQKKYFLVENIISGITSLYDDEEICEKVSCDTMKKIQPVNRPTSEYYHFSEYYQKIENYVYQYLYENETVEYVLEKIEDLTRIHYVSFTEKDSNYEIAINSWIISVFGLIVLISDCYTTLGPVTTEKCHFYIVLLILGYSLNITPILYQLIVNSPEQNKVTKWIVNIFDVKLVMVNEGKNFKMCKVNTFGFYIKNVSTLIPVITSYITTYGFRIYLPLHKANEMDILKMLKMDSSSSKSTSKIHSDTNNKKYPFILKLRDYHDRSTESSVTNTFASNLSNEISRQRNN
;
A
#
# COMPACT_ATOMS: atom_id res chain seq x y z
N MET A 1 -13.49 -14.44 -39.64
CA MET A 1 -13.71 -14.66 -41.09
C MET A 1 -15.16 -15.03 -41.41
N PHE A 2 -15.81 -15.88 -40.61
CA PHE A 2 -17.19 -16.33 -40.85
C PHE A 2 -18.22 -15.18 -41.02
N GLY A 3 -18.21 -14.17 -40.14
CA GLY A 3 -19.19 -13.09 -40.17
C GLY A 3 -19.19 -12.26 -41.47
N LEU A 4 -18.01 -11.95 -42.01
CA LEU A 4 -17.91 -11.19 -43.27
C LEU A 4 -18.43 -12.02 -44.46
N ASN A 5 -18.09 -13.31 -44.52
CA ASN A 5 -18.58 -14.19 -45.59
C ASN A 5 -20.10 -14.31 -45.55
N SER A 6 -20.70 -14.45 -44.37
CA SER A 6 -22.17 -14.49 -44.23
C SER A 6 -22.87 -13.22 -44.75
N ILE A 7 -22.22 -12.06 -44.59
CA ILE A 7 -22.71 -10.78 -45.11
C ILE A 7 -22.53 -10.68 -46.62
N ILE A 8 -21.37 -11.09 -47.16
CA ILE A 8 -21.12 -11.04 -48.61
C ILE A 8 -22.04 -12.01 -49.35
N GLU A 9 -22.27 -13.21 -48.80
CA GLU A 9 -23.10 -14.25 -49.42
C GLU A 9 -24.61 -14.05 -49.21
N GLY A 10 -25.03 -13.04 -48.44
CA GLY A 10 -26.45 -12.76 -48.20
C GLY A 10 -27.16 -13.83 -47.36
N LYS A 11 -26.43 -14.59 -46.54
CA LYS A 11 -26.99 -15.76 -45.82
C LYS A 11 -27.62 -15.41 -44.48
N ALA A 12 -27.40 -14.21 -43.95
CA ALA A 12 -27.94 -13.77 -42.66
C ALA A 12 -29.18 -12.88 -42.86
N VAL A 13 -30.19 -12.98 -41.98
CA VAL A 13 -31.28 -11.98 -41.98
C VAL A 13 -30.81 -10.69 -41.31
N PHE A 14 -30.10 -10.83 -40.19
CA PHE A 14 -29.44 -9.73 -39.47
C PHE A 14 -28.01 -10.12 -39.16
N ALA A 15 -27.09 -9.15 -39.30
CA ALA A 15 -25.69 -9.34 -38.94
C ALA A 15 -25.20 -8.12 -38.16
N LYS A 16 -24.53 -8.37 -37.02
CA LYS A 16 -23.77 -7.35 -36.30
C LYS A 16 -22.35 -7.34 -36.84
N PHE A 17 -21.92 -6.20 -37.37
CA PHE A 17 -20.57 -6.04 -37.91
C PHE A 17 -20.05 -4.62 -37.72
N TYR A 18 -18.74 -4.44 -37.94
CA TYR A 18 -18.16 -3.12 -38.04
C TYR A 18 -18.67 -2.39 -39.29
N THR A 19 -18.55 -1.08 -39.29
CA THR A 19 -18.86 -0.26 -40.47
C THR A 19 -17.89 -0.61 -41.59
N LEU A 20 -18.44 -0.88 -42.77
CA LEU A 20 -17.68 -1.29 -43.95
C LEU A 20 -17.38 -0.09 -44.85
N THR A 21 -16.33 -0.19 -45.65
CA THR A 21 -16.01 0.80 -46.68
C THR A 21 -17.06 0.78 -47.79
N TYR A 22 -17.19 1.87 -48.57
CA TYR A 22 -18.12 1.90 -49.71
C TYR A 22 -17.83 0.81 -50.75
N SER A 23 -16.57 0.48 -50.96
CA SER A 23 -16.14 -0.61 -51.83
C SER A 23 -16.78 -1.96 -51.47
N LEU A 24 -17.07 -2.19 -50.19
CA LEU A 24 -17.77 -3.39 -49.73
C LEU A 24 -19.28 -3.16 -49.62
N LEU A 25 -19.72 -2.03 -49.07
CA LEU A 25 -21.15 -1.73 -48.88
C LEU A 25 -21.95 -1.77 -50.17
N ASN A 26 -21.38 -1.27 -51.27
CA ASN A 26 -22.07 -1.24 -52.57
C ASN A 26 -22.27 -2.63 -53.17
N ASN A 27 -21.57 -3.65 -52.65
CA ASN A 27 -21.58 -5.02 -53.18
C ASN A 27 -22.34 -6.01 -52.28
N ILE A 28 -22.94 -5.55 -51.18
CA ILE A 28 -23.68 -6.42 -50.25
C ILE A 28 -25.16 -6.04 -50.22
N PRO A 29 -26.07 -7.03 -50.06
CA PRO A 29 -27.52 -6.79 -50.09
C PRO A 29 -28.08 -6.32 -48.74
N TYR A 30 -27.34 -5.48 -48.00
CA TYR A 30 -27.70 -5.07 -46.65
C TYR A 30 -27.73 -3.56 -46.47
N THR A 31 -28.62 -3.10 -45.59
CA THR A 31 -28.65 -1.73 -45.11
C THR A 31 -28.22 -1.68 -43.64
N MET A 32 -27.44 -0.66 -43.28
CA MET A 32 -26.99 -0.46 -41.90
C MET A 32 -28.09 0.22 -41.07
N THR A 33 -28.24 -0.21 -39.81
CA THR A 33 -29.14 0.40 -38.83
C THR A 33 -28.46 0.47 -37.46
N ILE A 34 -29.05 1.22 -36.53
CA ILE A 34 -28.59 1.30 -35.14
C ILE A 34 -28.71 -0.08 -34.51
N LEU A 35 -27.67 -0.48 -33.77
CA LEU A 35 -27.69 -1.72 -32.99
C LEU A 35 -28.72 -1.59 -31.84
N PRO A 36 -29.81 -2.39 -31.84
CA PRO A 36 -30.83 -2.28 -30.81
C PRO A 36 -30.29 -2.72 -29.45
N GLY A 37 -30.74 -2.04 -28.39
CA GLY A 37 -30.53 -2.44 -27.01
C GLY A 37 -31.68 -3.30 -26.48
N TYR A 38 -31.54 -3.75 -25.24
CA TYR A 38 -32.55 -4.55 -24.55
C TYR A 38 -33.83 -3.75 -24.20
N LYS A 39 -33.70 -2.43 -24.02
CA LYS A 39 -34.83 -1.52 -23.74
C LYS A 39 -35.18 -0.73 -25.00
N GLU A 40 -36.47 -0.52 -25.22
CA GLU A 40 -36.95 0.32 -26.31
C GLU A 40 -36.35 1.74 -26.20
N GLY A 41 -35.92 2.29 -27.35
CA GLY A 41 -35.24 3.58 -27.42
C GLY A 41 -33.78 3.58 -26.97
N VAL A 42 -33.24 2.44 -26.51
CA VAL A 42 -31.83 2.29 -26.15
C VAL A 42 -31.06 1.56 -27.25
N SER A 43 -29.86 2.03 -27.55
CA SER A 43 -28.93 1.38 -28.49
C SER A 43 -27.62 0.97 -27.82
N GLY A 44 -26.91 0.01 -28.39
CA GLY A 44 -25.74 -0.64 -27.77
C GLY A 44 -24.45 -0.59 -28.59
N GLY A 45 -24.27 0.43 -29.43
CA GLY A 45 -23.11 0.54 -30.31
C GLY A 45 -21.83 0.89 -29.56
N ILE A 46 -20.71 0.23 -29.87
CA ILE A 46 -19.39 0.62 -29.36
C ILE A 46 -18.70 1.45 -30.44
N ILE A 47 -18.16 2.62 -30.07
CA ILE A 47 -17.25 3.35 -30.96
C ILE A 47 -15.89 2.67 -30.91
N ALA A 48 -15.47 2.17 -32.06
CA ALA A 48 -14.13 1.68 -32.30
C ALA A 48 -13.58 2.42 -33.52
N GLY A 49 -12.32 2.82 -33.46
CA GLY A 49 -11.69 3.59 -34.51
C GLY A 49 -10.22 3.78 -34.26
N TYR A 50 -9.60 4.58 -35.13
CA TYR A 50 -8.20 4.95 -35.02
C TYR A 50 -8.09 6.28 -34.30
N ASN A 51 -7.22 6.33 -33.30
CA ASN A 51 -6.82 7.58 -32.67
C ASN A 51 -5.46 7.99 -33.26
N ILE A 52 -5.31 9.28 -33.52
CA ILE A 52 -4.02 9.89 -33.81
C ILE A 52 -3.52 10.50 -32.50
N GLY A 53 -2.23 10.41 -32.24
CA GLY A 53 -1.60 11.01 -31.07
C GLY A 53 -0.21 11.50 -31.41
N ILE A 54 0.25 12.52 -30.68
CA ILE A 54 1.63 13.01 -30.74
C ILE A 54 2.38 12.36 -29.58
N ASP A 55 3.53 11.77 -29.87
CA ASP A 55 4.39 11.17 -28.86
C ASP A 55 4.93 12.27 -27.92
N GLY A 56 4.84 12.04 -26.60
CA GLY A 56 5.34 12.97 -25.59
C GLY A 56 6.86 13.10 -25.55
N ILE A 57 7.60 12.23 -26.24
CA ILE A 57 9.08 12.22 -26.29
C ILE A 57 9.60 12.98 -27.54
N ILE A 58 8.72 13.54 -28.38
CA ILE A 58 9.14 14.24 -29.60
C ILE A 58 10.08 15.44 -29.30
N PRO A 59 11.15 15.67 -30.10
CA PRO A 59 11.99 16.86 -29.95
C PRO A 59 11.19 18.16 -30.10
N GLU A 60 11.52 19.16 -29.28
CA GLU A 60 10.82 20.44 -29.23
C GLU A 60 10.79 21.12 -30.60
N GLU A 61 11.87 21.04 -31.39
CA GLU A 61 11.92 21.64 -32.73
C GLU A 61 10.95 21.02 -33.75
N LYS A 62 10.34 19.87 -33.44
CA LYS A 62 9.35 19.19 -34.30
C LYS A 62 7.93 19.30 -33.77
N LEU A 63 7.75 19.85 -32.57
CA LEU A 63 6.45 19.89 -31.91
C LEU A 63 5.43 20.68 -32.74
N ASP A 64 5.78 21.90 -33.16
CA ASP A 64 4.89 22.78 -33.92
C ASP A 64 4.44 22.18 -35.26
N ALA A 65 5.39 21.56 -35.98
CA ALA A 65 5.08 20.88 -37.24
C ALA A 65 4.16 19.66 -37.03
N SER A 66 4.33 18.95 -35.92
CA SER A 66 3.50 17.78 -35.57
C SER A 66 2.10 18.19 -35.15
N ILE A 67 1.96 19.28 -34.39
CA ILE A 67 0.66 19.89 -34.05
C ILE A 67 -0.05 20.32 -35.33
N THR A 68 0.64 21.02 -36.23
CA THR A 68 0.06 21.47 -37.51
C THR A 68 -0.44 20.28 -38.35
N ALA A 69 0.35 19.22 -38.45
CA ALA A 69 -0.05 18.00 -39.15
C ALA A 69 -1.24 17.31 -38.47
N PHE A 70 -1.25 17.25 -37.14
CA PHE A 70 -2.36 16.70 -36.35
C PHE A 70 -3.66 17.47 -36.58
N GLU A 71 -3.62 18.80 -36.51
CA GLU A 71 -4.78 19.67 -36.78
C GLU A 71 -5.31 19.48 -38.20
N PHE A 72 -4.43 19.40 -39.18
CA PHE A 72 -4.81 19.16 -40.57
C PHE A 72 -5.50 17.80 -40.74
N LEU A 73 -4.90 16.71 -40.23
CA LEU A 73 -5.44 15.35 -40.33
C LEU A 73 -6.76 15.16 -39.58
N THR A 74 -6.96 15.90 -38.49
CA THR A 74 -8.17 15.86 -37.67
C THR A 74 -9.20 16.94 -38.03
N SER A 75 -8.89 17.78 -39.03
CA SER A 75 -9.79 18.85 -39.47
C SER A 75 -11.11 18.31 -40.04
N LYS A 76 -12.17 19.11 -39.89
CA LYS A 76 -13.50 18.78 -40.43
C LYS A 76 -13.48 18.52 -41.93
N GLU A 77 -12.71 19.29 -42.69
CA GLU A 77 -12.59 19.16 -44.14
C GLU A 77 -11.95 17.82 -44.54
N ILE A 78 -10.84 17.45 -43.90
CA ILE A 78 -10.15 16.18 -44.19
C ILE A 78 -10.98 14.98 -43.75
N GLN A 79 -11.64 15.06 -42.59
CA GLN A 79 -12.56 14.03 -42.11
C GLN A 79 -13.77 13.87 -43.06
N LYS A 80 -14.34 14.97 -43.57
CA LYS A 80 -15.39 14.94 -44.62
C LYS A 80 -14.89 14.21 -45.87
N LYS A 81 -13.68 14.54 -46.33
CA LYS A 81 -13.09 13.93 -47.52
C LYS A 81 -12.92 12.41 -47.35
N TYR A 82 -12.36 11.96 -46.22
CA TYR A 82 -12.22 10.52 -45.94
C TYR A 82 -13.57 9.80 -45.84
N PHE A 83 -14.57 10.45 -45.24
CA PHE A 83 -15.92 9.93 -45.19
C PHE A 83 -16.49 9.70 -46.59
N LEU A 84 -16.40 10.70 -47.48
CA LEU A 84 -16.98 10.64 -48.82
C LEU A 84 -16.28 9.63 -49.75
N VAL A 85 -14.98 9.38 -49.55
CA VAL A 85 -14.21 8.46 -50.39
C VAL A 85 -14.38 7.00 -49.96
N GLU A 86 -14.21 6.68 -48.66
CA GLU A 86 -14.14 5.28 -48.20
C GLU A 86 -15.11 4.93 -47.05
N ASN A 87 -16.10 5.78 -46.75
CA ASN A 87 -17.00 5.58 -45.61
C ASN A 87 -16.27 5.51 -44.25
N ILE A 88 -15.20 6.29 -44.09
CA ILE A 88 -14.52 6.43 -42.80
C ILE A 88 -15.38 7.34 -41.92
N ILE A 89 -16.11 6.73 -41.01
CA ILE A 89 -17.04 7.42 -40.11
C ILE A 89 -16.27 8.36 -39.17
N SER A 90 -16.72 9.62 -39.11
CA SER A 90 -16.08 10.64 -38.30
C SER A 90 -16.78 10.81 -36.95
N GLY A 91 -16.00 11.10 -35.90
CA GLY A 91 -16.54 11.53 -34.61
C GLY A 91 -17.05 12.98 -34.60
N ILE A 92 -16.82 13.76 -35.67
CA ILE A 92 -17.25 15.16 -35.76
C ILE A 92 -18.74 15.20 -36.08
N THR A 93 -19.57 15.40 -35.07
CA THR A 93 -21.05 15.35 -35.18
C THR A 93 -21.62 16.36 -36.18
N SER A 94 -21.00 17.54 -36.32
CA SER A 94 -21.43 18.56 -37.27
C SER A 94 -21.21 18.20 -38.75
N LEU A 95 -20.56 17.08 -39.06
CA LEU A 95 -20.52 16.55 -40.43
C LEU A 95 -21.84 15.88 -40.82
N TYR A 96 -22.65 15.45 -39.87
CA TYR A 96 -23.95 14.84 -40.15
C TYR A 96 -25.06 15.88 -40.39
N ASP A 97 -24.72 17.17 -40.42
CA ASP A 97 -25.58 18.25 -40.91
C ASP A 97 -25.26 18.63 -42.36
N ASP A 98 -24.23 18.02 -42.97
CA ASP A 98 -23.77 18.29 -44.33
C ASP A 98 -24.56 17.44 -45.34
N GLU A 99 -25.18 18.10 -46.32
CA GLU A 99 -26.04 17.43 -47.30
C GLU A 99 -25.31 16.33 -48.09
N GLU A 100 -24.06 16.56 -48.51
CA GLU A 100 -23.29 15.59 -49.29
C GLU A 100 -22.99 14.31 -48.49
N ILE A 101 -22.80 14.44 -47.17
CA ILE A 101 -22.62 13.30 -46.28
C ILE A 101 -23.94 12.54 -46.14
N CYS A 102 -25.04 13.27 -45.95
CA CYS A 102 -26.36 12.68 -45.74
C CYS A 102 -26.97 12.04 -46.99
N GLU A 103 -26.46 12.33 -48.18
CA GLU A 103 -26.76 11.59 -49.40
C GLU A 103 -26.17 10.17 -49.40
N LYS A 104 -25.07 9.94 -48.66
CA LYS A 104 -24.37 8.64 -48.62
C LYS A 104 -24.75 7.78 -47.43
N VAL A 105 -25.15 8.39 -46.32
CA VAL A 105 -25.49 7.69 -45.07
C VAL A 105 -26.76 8.27 -44.46
N SER A 106 -27.49 7.46 -43.70
CA SER A 106 -28.59 7.98 -42.88
C SER A 106 -28.04 8.83 -41.71
N CYS A 107 -27.92 10.14 -41.92
CA CYS A 107 -27.49 11.08 -40.88
C CYS A 107 -28.39 11.06 -39.64
N ASP A 108 -29.70 10.88 -39.80
CA ASP A 108 -30.64 10.75 -38.67
C ASP A 108 -30.29 9.56 -37.79
N THR A 109 -29.86 8.45 -38.41
CA THR A 109 -29.40 7.24 -37.73
C THR A 109 -28.09 7.54 -36.99
N MET A 110 -27.12 8.16 -37.67
CA MET A 110 -25.82 8.51 -37.09
C MET A 110 -25.93 9.43 -35.87
N LYS A 111 -26.81 10.44 -35.92
CA LYS A 111 -27.06 11.38 -34.81
C LYS A 111 -27.72 10.73 -33.59
N LYS A 112 -28.41 9.60 -33.77
CA LYS A 112 -29.13 8.87 -32.70
C LYS A 112 -28.30 7.75 -32.06
N ILE A 113 -27.10 7.47 -32.58
CA ILE A 113 -26.22 6.45 -31.99
C ILE A 113 -25.89 6.84 -30.55
N GLN A 114 -26.11 5.92 -29.61
CA GLN A 114 -25.70 6.08 -28.20
C GLN A 114 -24.44 5.24 -27.97
N PRO A 115 -23.25 5.83 -28.14
CA PRO A 115 -22.03 5.06 -28.07
C PRO A 115 -21.72 4.66 -26.62
N VAL A 116 -21.38 3.39 -26.44
CA VAL A 116 -20.85 2.88 -25.17
C VAL A 116 -19.33 2.92 -25.25
N ASN A 117 -18.72 3.59 -24.28
CA ASN A 117 -17.26 3.61 -24.16
C ASN A 117 -16.74 2.20 -23.87
N ARG A 118 -15.63 1.84 -24.51
CA ARG A 118 -14.90 0.62 -24.17
C ARG A 118 -14.40 0.75 -22.72
N PRO A 119 -14.69 -0.21 -21.82
CA PRO A 119 -14.21 -0.13 -20.45
C PRO A 119 -12.68 -0.18 -20.43
N THR A 120 -12.08 0.73 -19.68
CA THR A 120 -10.64 0.75 -19.38
C THR A 120 -10.44 0.36 -17.92
N SER A 121 -9.37 -0.40 -17.66
CA SER A 121 -8.99 -0.83 -16.30
C SER A 121 -7.49 -0.66 -16.12
N GLU A 122 -7.09 -0.16 -14.96
CA GLU A 122 -5.67 -0.12 -14.55
C GLU A 122 -5.21 -1.50 -14.03
N TYR A 123 -6.14 -2.38 -13.66
CA TYR A 123 -5.85 -3.64 -12.96
C TYR A 123 -5.62 -4.82 -13.89
N TYR A 124 -6.18 -4.79 -15.10
CA TYR A 124 -6.08 -5.88 -16.05
C TYR A 124 -5.87 -5.36 -17.47
N HIS A 125 -5.06 -6.10 -18.23
CA HIS A 125 -4.92 -5.85 -19.66
C HIS A 125 -6.23 -6.20 -20.36
N PHE A 126 -6.76 -5.23 -21.13
CA PHE A 126 -8.04 -5.39 -21.81
C PHE A 126 -8.10 -6.65 -22.69
N SER A 127 -7.01 -6.98 -23.38
CA SER A 127 -6.93 -8.15 -24.26
C SER A 127 -7.14 -9.46 -23.51
N GLU A 128 -6.48 -9.62 -22.36
CA GLU A 128 -6.60 -10.83 -21.54
C GLU A 128 -8.00 -10.95 -20.92
N TYR A 129 -8.53 -9.84 -20.41
CA TYR A 129 -9.89 -9.79 -19.89
C TYR A 129 -10.93 -10.16 -20.94
N TYR A 130 -10.83 -9.57 -22.12
CA TYR A 130 -11.72 -9.85 -23.23
C TYR A 130 -11.65 -11.32 -23.66
N GLN A 131 -10.44 -11.89 -23.76
CA GLN A 131 -10.25 -13.29 -24.10
C GLN A 131 -10.90 -14.24 -23.07
N LYS A 132 -10.81 -13.92 -21.77
CA LYS A 132 -11.47 -14.71 -20.72
C LYS A 132 -12.99 -14.62 -20.83
N ILE A 133 -13.55 -13.43 -21.04
CA ILE A 133 -14.98 -13.25 -21.26
C ILE A 133 -15.44 -14.04 -22.49
N GLU A 134 -14.74 -13.91 -23.61
CA GLU A 134 -15.09 -14.62 -24.85
C GLU A 134 -15.11 -16.13 -24.63
N ASN A 135 -14.11 -16.68 -23.94
CA ASN A 135 -14.07 -18.10 -23.62
C ASN A 135 -15.26 -18.53 -22.75
N TYR A 136 -15.59 -17.80 -21.68
CA TYR A 136 -16.74 -18.13 -20.84
C TYR A 136 -18.07 -18.03 -21.60
N VAL A 137 -18.22 -17.01 -22.46
CA VAL A 137 -19.42 -16.89 -23.31
C VAL A 137 -19.51 -18.06 -24.31
N TYR A 138 -18.39 -18.52 -24.87
CA TYR A 138 -18.37 -19.67 -25.76
C TYR A 138 -18.69 -20.99 -25.06
N GLN A 139 -18.32 -21.14 -23.79
CA GLN A 139 -18.76 -22.27 -22.98
C GLN A 139 -20.29 -22.32 -22.85
N TYR A 140 -20.95 -21.17 -22.70
CA TYR A 140 -22.41 -21.13 -22.71
C TYR A 140 -23.02 -21.36 -24.10
N LEU A 141 -22.43 -20.77 -25.15
CA LEU A 141 -23.02 -20.80 -26.50
C LEU A 141 -22.83 -22.14 -27.23
N TYR A 142 -21.69 -22.81 -27.01
CA TYR A 142 -21.26 -23.97 -27.78
C TYR A 142 -20.96 -25.19 -26.93
N GLU A 143 -20.81 -25.02 -25.61
CA GLU A 143 -20.72 -26.11 -24.65
C GLU A 143 -22.02 -26.13 -23.82
N ASN A 144 -22.17 -27.10 -22.92
CA ASN A 144 -23.40 -27.28 -22.13
C ASN A 144 -23.31 -26.59 -20.75
N GLU A 145 -22.57 -25.49 -20.64
CA GLU A 145 -22.46 -24.75 -19.38
C GLU A 145 -23.71 -23.91 -19.09
N THR A 146 -24.02 -23.71 -17.81
CA THR A 146 -25.18 -22.91 -17.39
C THR A 146 -24.90 -21.41 -17.47
N VAL A 147 -25.95 -20.62 -17.73
CA VAL A 147 -25.82 -19.16 -17.79
C VAL A 147 -25.42 -18.58 -16.44
N GLU A 148 -25.93 -19.14 -15.34
CA GLU A 148 -25.61 -18.73 -13.98
C GLU A 148 -24.12 -18.89 -13.69
N TYR A 149 -23.55 -20.04 -14.04
CA TYR A 149 -22.13 -20.31 -13.88
C TYR A 149 -21.26 -19.36 -14.72
N VAL A 150 -21.60 -19.16 -15.99
CA VAL A 150 -20.84 -18.28 -16.88
C VAL A 150 -20.90 -16.83 -16.43
N LEU A 151 -22.07 -16.35 -16.00
CA LEU A 151 -22.23 -15.00 -15.46
C LEU A 151 -21.43 -14.82 -14.17
N GLU A 152 -21.46 -15.79 -13.25
CA GLU A 152 -20.63 -15.77 -12.04
C GLU A 152 -19.14 -15.65 -12.39
N LYS A 153 -18.66 -16.45 -13.35
CA LYS A 153 -17.25 -16.39 -13.79
C LYS A 153 -16.86 -15.06 -14.43
N ILE A 154 -17.73 -14.48 -15.25
CA ILE A 154 -17.51 -13.17 -15.85
C ILE A 154 -17.49 -12.09 -14.75
N GLU A 155 -18.38 -12.19 -13.78
CA GLU A 155 -18.48 -11.25 -12.68
C GLU A 155 -17.23 -11.31 -11.77
N ASP A 156 -16.75 -12.52 -11.45
CA ASP A 156 -15.51 -12.77 -10.72
C ASP A 156 -14.27 -12.15 -11.39
N LEU A 157 -14.27 -11.94 -12.71
CA LEU A 157 -13.17 -11.23 -13.40
C LEU A 157 -13.05 -9.77 -12.99
N THR A 158 -14.14 -9.17 -12.51
CA THR A 158 -14.22 -7.74 -12.17
C THR A 158 -14.42 -7.47 -10.68
N ARG A 159 -14.96 -8.44 -9.93
CA ARG A 159 -15.18 -8.29 -8.49
C ARG A 159 -13.86 -8.37 -7.72
N ILE A 160 -13.61 -7.34 -6.91
CA ILE A 160 -12.57 -7.40 -5.88
C ILE A 160 -13.18 -8.17 -4.70
N HIS A 161 -12.79 -9.43 -4.55
CA HIS A 161 -13.20 -10.22 -3.38
C HIS A 161 -12.45 -9.72 -2.15
N TYR A 162 -13.18 -9.31 -1.11
CA TYR A 162 -12.62 -9.10 0.21
C TYR A 162 -13.12 -10.19 1.15
N VAL A 163 -12.22 -10.66 2.01
CA VAL A 163 -12.56 -11.60 3.07
C VAL A 163 -13.11 -10.77 4.22
N SER A 164 -14.42 -10.86 4.50
CA SER A 164 -15.00 -10.29 5.72
C SER A 164 -15.27 -11.40 6.72
N PHE A 165 -14.72 -11.26 7.93
CA PHE A 165 -15.05 -12.13 9.06
C PHE A 165 -16.38 -11.67 9.66
N THR A 166 -17.33 -12.58 9.78
CA THR A 166 -18.59 -12.32 10.49
C THR A 166 -18.42 -12.69 11.96
N GLU A 167 -19.20 -12.06 12.85
CA GLU A 167 -19.17 -12.34 14.31
C GLU A 167 -19.45 -13.81 14.68
N LYS A 168 -19.94 -14.62 13.72
CA LYS A 168 -20.21 -16.05 13.89
C LYS A 168 -19.03 -16.95 13.56
N ASP A 169 -17.93 -16.40 13.03
CA ASP A 169 -16.75 -17.17 12.68
C ASP A 169 -15.88 -17.33 13.93
N SER A 170 -15.55 -18.57 14.32
CA SER A 170 -14.67 -18.86 15.48
C SER A 170 -13.31 -18.13 15.39
N ASN A 171 -12.91 -17.79 14.17
CA ASN A 171 -11.65 -17.12 13.86
C ASN A 171 -11.71 -15.60 14.09
N TYR A 172 -12.89 -15.02 14.28
CA TYR A 172 -13.08 -13.60 14.62
C TYR A 172 -12.55 -13.30 16.03
N GLU A 173 -12.85 -14.18 17.00
CA GLU A 173 -12.30 -14.07 18.36
C GLU A 173 -10.78 -14.19 18.36
N ILE A 174 -10.21 -15.09 17.56
CA ILE A 174 -8.75 -15.26 17.44
C ILE A 174 -8.10 -14.01 16.84
N ALA A 175 -8.71 -13.41 15.82
CA ALA A 175 -8.21 -12.18 15.20
C ALA A 175 -8.27 -10.99 16.17
N ILE A 176 -9.36 -10.85 16.94
CA ILE A 176 -9.49 -9.81 17.97
C ILE A 176 -8.56 -10.05 19.15
N ASN A 177 -8.32 -11.30 19.54
CA ASN A 177 -7.45 -11.62 20.67
C ASN A 177 -5.96 -11.71 20.29
N SER A 178 -5.62 -11.49 19.02
CA SER A 178 -4.26 -11.58 18.50
C SER A 178 -3.28 -10.58 19.16
N TRP A 179 -3.78 -9.41 19.60
CA TRP A 179 -2.96 -8.43 20.34
C TRP A 179 -2.53 -8.94 21.73
N ILE A 180 -3.32 -9.82 22.36
CA ILE A 180 -2.99 -10.40 23.67
C ILE A 180 -1.72 -11.26 23.54
N ILE A 181 -1.63 -12.02 22.44
CA ILE A 181 -0.45 -12.85 22.13
C ILE A 181 0.79 -11.97 21.92
N SER A 182 0.65 -10.83 21.22
CA SER A 182 1.75 -9.87 21.05
C SER A 182 2.19 -9.25 22.39
N VAL A 183 1.24 -8.84 23.24
CA VAL A 183 1.55 -8.30 24.58
C VAL A 183 2.28 -9.33 25.44
N PHE A 184 1.82 -10.59 25.42
CA PHE A 184 2.51 -11.67 26.13
C PHE A 184 3.92 -11.91 25.58
N GLY A 185 4.09 -11.89 24.26
CA GLY A 185 5.40 -11.97 23.62
C GLY A 185 6.35 -10.84 24.08
N LEU A 186 5.85 -9.61 24.21
CA LEU A 186 6.64 -8.48 24.72
C LEU A 186 7.04 -8.66 26.19
N ILE A 187 6.16 -9.19 27.03
CA ILE A 187 6.48 -9.51 28.43
C ILE A 187 7.59 -10.57 28.49
N VAL A 188 7.51 -11.60 27.65
CA VAL A 188 8.55 -12.65 27.55
C VAL A 188 9.89 -12.05 27.10
N LEU A 189 9.88 -11.13 26.14
CA LEU A 189 11.09 -10.41 25.72
C LEU A 189 11.67 -9.56 26.85
N ILE A 190 10.86 -8.76 27.56
CA ILE A 190 11.35 -7.94 28.70
C ILE A 190 11.90 -8.84 29.83
N SER A 191 11.33 -10.04 29.99
CA SER A 191 11.78 -11.00 31.00
C SER A 191 13.20 -11.54 30.72
N ASP A 192 13.71 -11.39 29.50
CA ASP A 192 15.08 -11.77 29.15
C ASP A 192 16.13 -11.00 29.96
N CYS A 193 15.80 -9.79 30.42
CA CYS A 193 16.70 -8.92 31.17
C CYS A 193 17.09 -9.55 32.51
N TYR A 194 16.20 -10.31 33.14
CA TYR A 194 16.49 -11.03 34.38
C TYR A 194 17.59 -12.07 34.22
N THR A 195 17.74 -12.66 33.03
CA THR A 195 18.80 -13.64 32.75
C THR A 195 20.19 -13.00 32.72
N THR A 196 20.25 -11.69 32.52
CA THR A 196 21.50 -10.91 32.48
C THR A 196 21.94 -10.38 33.85
N LEU A 197 21.09 -10.53 34.88
CA LEU A 197 21.41 -10.11 36.25
C LEU A 197 22.28 -11.16 36.96
N GLY A 198 23.36 -10.70 37.59
CA GLY A 198 24.30 -11.52 38.36
C GLY A 198 25.35 -12.24 37.49
N PRO A 199 26.07 -13.24 38.04
CA PRO A 199 27.07 -13.97 37.28
C PRO A 199 26.43 -14.77 36.14
N VAL A 200 27.09 -14.74 34.98
CA VAL A 200 26.68 -15.47 33.78
C VAL A 200 27.02 -16.95 33.95
N THR A 201 25.99 -17.79 34.01
CA THR A 201 26.11 -19.25 34.02
C THR A 201 25.65 -19.82 32.68
N THR A 202 26.14 -21.01 32.32
CA THR A 202 25.76 -21.70 31.07
C THR A 202 24.24 -21.89 30.97
N GLU A 203 23.58 -22.19 32.09
CA GLU A 203 22.13 -22.36 32.15
C GLU A 203 21.36 -21.06 31.84
N LYS A 204 21.80 -19.93 32.40
CA LYS A 204 21.20 -18.61 32.09
C LYS A 204 21.37 -18.24 30.61
N CYS A 205 22.49 -18.62 30.01
CA CYS A 205 22.74 -18.38 28.58
C CYS A 205 21.76 -19.16 27.69
N HIS A 206 21.51 -20.43 28.00
CA HIS A 206 20.50 -21.23 27.27
C HIS A 206 19.09 -20.70 27.49
N PHE A 207 18.74 -20.34 28.73
CA PHE A 207 17.43 -19.79 29.04
C PHE A 207 17.16 -18.45 28.35
N TYR A 208 18.17 -17.59 28.24
CA TYR A 208 18.11 -16.34 27.47
C TYR A 208 17.74 -16.58 25.99
N ILE A 209 18.41 -17.53 25.33
CA ILE A 209 18.15 -17.87 23.92
C ILE A 209 16.71 -18.40 23.75
N VAL A 210 16.25 -19.25 24.67
CA VAL A 210 14.88 -19.79 24.63
C VAL A 210 13.82 -18.70 24.76
N LEU A 211 13.98 -17.79 25.73
CA LEU A 211 13.05 -16.65 25.92
C LEU A 211 13.03 -15.72 24.70
N LEU A 212 14.19 -15.48 24.10
CA LEU A 212 14.30 -14.64 22.91
C LEU A 212 13.56 -15.26 21.72
N ILE A 213 13.81 -16.54 21.41
CA ILE A 213 13.12 -17.24 20.31
C ILE A 213 11.60 -17.27 20.56
N LEU A 214 11.17 -17.60 21.77
CA LEU A 214 9.76 -17.67 22.13
C LEU A 214 9.08 -16.30 22.03
N GLY A 215 9.70 -15.26 22.59
CA GLY A 215 9.17 -13.89 22.57
C GLY A 215 9.04 -13.31 21.16
N TYR A 216 10.05 -13.52 20.29
CA TYR A 216 9.96 -13.12 18.89
C TYR A 216 8.91 -13.90 18.11
N SER A 217 8.82 -15.21 18.32
CA SER A 217 7.81 -16.05 17.65
C SER A 217 6.38 -15.59 17.99
N LEU A 218 6.12 -15.29 19.26
CA LEU A 218 4.80 -14.78 19.71
C LEU A 218 4.47 -13.39 19.18
N ASN A 219 5.45 -12.53 18.91
CA ASN A 219 5.22 -11.22 18.31
C ASN A 219 5.01 -11.27 16.80
N ILE A 220 5.76 -12.14 16.09
CA ILE A 220 5.71 -12.25 14.63
C ILE A 220 4.46 -13.02 14.18
N THR A 221 4.02 -14.03 14.93
CA THR A 221 2.89 -14.91 14.54
C THR A 221 1.59 -14.15 14.26
N PRO A 222 1.12 -13.21 15.12
CA PRO A 222 -0.07 -12.39 14.85
C PRO A 222 0.05 -11.54 13.58
N ILE A 223 1.23 -10.97 13.32
CA ILE A 223 1.49 -10.12 12.14
C ILE A 223 1.45 -10.97 10.87
N LEU A 224 2.10 -12.13 10.87
CA LEU A 224 2.07 -13.06 9.74
C LEU A 224 0.66 -13.59 9.50
N TYR A 225 -0.07 -13.94 10.56
CA TYR A 225 -1.47 -14.37 10.45
C TYR A 225 -2.33 -13.29 9.78
N GLN A 226 -2.21 -12.02 10.22
CA GLN A 226 -2.96 -10.91 9.65
C GLN A 226 -2.56 -10.61 8.20
N LEU A 227 -1.28 -10.76 7.84
CA LEU A 227 -0.81 -10.62 6.46
C LEU A 227 -1.31 -11.74 5.54
N ILE A 228 -1.33 -12.98 6.02
CA ILE A 228 -1.84 -14.14 5.29
C ILE A 228 -3.34 -13.97 5.02
N VAL A 229 -4.09 -13.58 6.06
CA VAL A 229 -5.53 -13.35 5.98
C VAL A 229 -5.88 -12.19 5.06
N ASN A 230 -5.12 -11.09 5.11
CA ASN A 230 -5.38 -9.90 4.30
C ASN A 230 -4.75 -9.98 2.90
N SER A 231 -4.10 -11.09 2.54
CA SER A 231 -3.47 -11.23 1.23
C SER A 231 -4.53 -11.40 0.14
N PRO A 232 -4.60 -10.51 -0.86
CA PRO A 232 -5.60 -10.58 -1.93
C PRO A 232 -5.29 -11.66 -2.98
N GLU A 233 -4.06 -12.19 -3.01
CA GLU A 233 -3.65 -13.16 -4.03
C GLU A 233 -3.95 -14.60 -3.62
N GLN A 234 -4.81 -15.25 -4.42
CA GLN A 234 -5.11 -16.68 -4.30
C GLN A 234 -3.98 -17.54 -4.89
N ASN A 235 -2.87 -17.62 -4.18
CA ASN A 235 -1.83 -18.61 -4.48
C ASN A 235 -2.23 -19.99 -3.93
N LYS A 236 -1.70 -21.07 -4.51
CA LYS A 236 -1.99 -22.46 -4.08
C LYS A 236 -1.76 -22.67 -2.57
N VAL A 237 -0.77 -21.97 -2.03
CA VAL A 237 -0.43 -21.97 -0.60
C VAL A 237 -1.53 -21.29 0.22
N THR A 238 -2.01 -20.12 -0.19
CA THR A 238 -3.12 -19.41 0.47
C THR A 238 -4.38 -20.28 0.50
N LYS A 239 -4.71 -20.95 -0.61
CA LYS A 239 -5.86 -21.86 -0.71
C LYS A 239 -5.72 -23.09 0.20
N TRP A 240 -4.52 -23.65 0.29
CA TRP A 240 -4.22 -24.76 1.20
C TRP A 240 -4.32 -24.35 2.68
N ILE A 241 -3.82 -23.16 3.04
CA ILE A 241 -3.91 -22.59 4.38
C ILE A 241 -5.37 -22.32 4.76
N VAL A 242 -6.15 -21.67 3.90
CA VAL A 242 -7.58 -21.38 4.14
C VAL A 242 -8.39 -22.67 4.38
N ASN A 243 -8.07 -23.75 3.65
CA ASN A 243 -8.69 -25.07 3.86
C ASN A 243 -8.30 -25.73 5.19
N ILE A 244 -7.11 -25.46 5.74
CA ILE A 244 -6.70 -25.97 7.05
C ILE A 244 -7.50 -25.31 8.19
N PHE A 245 -7.86 -24.04 8.01
CA PHE A 245 -8.51 -23.23 9.05
C PHE A 245 -10.04 -23.12 8.90
N ASP A 246 -10.64 -23.90 7.98
CA ASP A 246 -12.10 -23.99 7.72
C ASP A 246 -12.80 -22.63 7.64
N VAL A 247 -12.14 -21.66 7.00
CA VAL A 247 -12.68 -20.30 6.83
C VAL A 247 -13.72 -20.32 5.71
N LYS A 248 -15.00 -20.12 6.05
CA LYS A 248 -16.06 -19.87 5.06
C LYS A 248 -15.90 -18.49 4.46
N LEU A 249 -15.53 -18.42 3.18
CA LEU A 249 -15.60 -17.19 2.39
C LEU A 249 -17.07 -16.80 2.19
N VAL A 250 -17.54 -15.79 2.92
CA VAL A 250 -18.85 -15.18 2.68
C VAL A 250 -18.66 -13.99 1.74
N MET A 251 -19.23 -14.08 0.55
CA MET A 251 -19.29 -12.97 -0.40
C MET A 251 -20.39 -11.99 0.01
N VAL A 252 -20.04 -10.72 0.18
CA VAL A 252 -21.00 -9.63 0.47
C VAL A 252 -21.29 -8.84 -0.81
N ASN A 253 -22.57 -8.62 -1.09
CA ASN A 253 -23.05 -7.90 -2.28
C ASN A 253 -23.06 -6.37 -2.12
N GLU A 254 -22.65 -5.75 -3.23
CA GLU A 254 -23.01 -4.47 -3.87
C GLU A 254 -22.96 -3.11 -3.13
N GLY A 255 -22.26 -2.18 -3.79
CA GLY A 255 -22.62 -0.76 -3.76
C GLY A 255 -21.73 0.13 -2.90
N LYS A 256 -20.50 0.41 -3.38
CA LYS A 256 -19.83 1.73 -3.33
C LYS A 256 -18.47 1.65 -4.00
N ASN A 257 -18.26 2.52 -4.98
CA ASN A 257 -16.96 2.81 -5.57
C ASN A 257 -16.01 3.27 -4.46
N PHE A 258 -15.02 2.47 -4.09
CA PHE A 258 -14.01 2.89 -3.11
C PHE A 258 -12.82 3.52 -3.82
N LYS A 259 -12.45 4.69 -3.32
CA LYS A 259 -11.25 5.44 -3.65
C LYS A 259 -10.04 4.70 -3.06
N MET A 260 -8.98 4.55 -3.86
CA MET A 260 -7.70 4.00 -3.42
C MET A 260 -7.18 4.76 -2.20
N CYS A 261 -7.11 4.11 -1.03
CA CYS A 261 -6.31 4.63 0.06
C CYS A 261 -4.85 4.42 -0.33
N LYS A 262 -4.15 5.52 -0.66
CA LYS A 262 -2.68 5.55 -0.54
C LYS A 262 -2.36 5.19 0.91
N VAL A 263 -1.99 3.94 1.14
CA VAL A 263 -1.30 3.56 2.38
C VAL A 263 -0.05 4.40 2.37
N ASN A 264 0.00 5.38 3.28
CA ASN A 264 1.18 6.19 3.48
C ASN A 264 2.30 5.23 3.88
N THR A 265 3.15 4.84 2.93
CA THR A 265 4.28 3.93 3.13
C THR A 265 5.11 4.40 4.32
N PHE A 266 5.17 5.73 4.52
CA PHE A 266 5.77 6.38 5.67
C PHE A 266 5.14 5.99 7.02
N GLY A 267 3.82 5.84 7.11
CA GLY A 267 3.14 5.41 8.34
C GLY A 267 3.37 3.94 8.68
N PHE A 268 3.48 3.07 7.66
CA PHE A 268 3.85 1.67 7.83
C PHE A 268 5.32 1.54 8.27
N TYR A 269 6.23 2.28 7.64
CA TYR A 269 7.63 2.34 8.07
C TYR A 269 7.76 2.95 9.46
N ILE A 270 7.04 4.03 9.80
CA ILE A 270 7.06 4.61 11.15
C ILE A 270 6.57 3.62 12.19
N LYS A 271 5.50 2.84 11.95
CA LYS A 271 5.06 1.81 12.91
C LYS A 271 6.11 0.72 13.10
N ASN A 272 6.69 0.21 12.02
CA ASN A 272 7.72 -0.84 12.09
C ASN A 272 9.05 -0.33 12.68
N VAL A 273 9.45 0.90 12.36
CA VAL A 273 10.63 1.57 12.94
C VAL A 273 10.38 1.93 14.40
N SER A 274 9.18 2.38 14.76
CA SER A 274 8.78 2.65 16.15
C SER A 274 8.75 1.39 17.01
N THR A 275 8.54 0.20 16.42
CA THR A 275 8.70 -1.08 17.13
C THR A 275 10.16 -1.56 17.18
N LEU A 276 11.01 -1.14 16.23
CA LEU A 276 12.45 -1.44 16.25
C LEU A 276 13.22 -0.56 17.24
N ILE A 277 12.79 0.70 17.44
CA ILE A 277 13.46 1.65 18.34
C ILE A 277 13.58 1.10 19.77
N PRO A 278 12.53 0.55 20.41
CA PRO A 278 12.62 -0.07 21.74
C PRO A 278 13.60 -1.25 21.79
N VAL A 279 13.69 -2.02 20.71
CA VAL A 279 14.60 -3.17 20.61
C VAL A 279 16.05 -2.68 20.52
N ILE A 280 16.31 -1.68 19.69
CA ILE A 280 17.64 -1.08 19.53
C ILE A 280 18.06 -0.34 20.80
N THR A 281 17.17 0.44 21.43
CA THR A 281 17.49 1.15 22.68
C THR A 281 17.74 0.18 23.81
N SER A 282 16.93 -0.87 23.97
CA SER A 282 17.17 -1.95 24.94
C SER A 282 18.52 -2.63 24.71
N TYR A 283 18.86 -2.94 23.45
CA TYR A 283 20.15 -3.54 23.09
C TYR A 283 21.33 -2.61 23.40
N ILE A 284 21.27 -1.34 23.00
CA ILE A 284 22.33 -0.35 23.25
C ILE A 284 22.48 -0.10 24.75
N THR A 285 21.39 0.03 25.50
CA THR A 285 21.44 0.24 26.96
C THR A 285 22.07 -0.97 27.64
N THR A 286 21.70 -2.19 27.26
CA THR A 286 22.25 -3.42 27.83
C THR A 286 23.74 -3.57 27.53
N TYR A 287 24.16 -3.31 26.29
CA TYR A 287 25.56 -3.42 25.88
C TYR A 287 26.42 -2.28 26.43
N GLY A 288 25.87 -1.06 26.48
CA GLY A 288 26.48 0.10 27.10
C GLY A 288 26.75 -0.13 28.59
N PHE A 289 25.79 -0.71 29.32
CA PHE A 289 25.98 -1.09 30.73
C PHE A 289 27.09 -2.13 30.90
N ARG A 290 27.20 -3.11 29.99
CA ARG A 290 28.27 -4.12 30.02
C ARG A 290 29.66 -3.55 29.79
N ILE A 291 29.80 -2.48 29.00
CA ILE A 291 31.08 -1.80 28.77
C ILE A 291 31.39 -0.82 29.91
N TYR A 292 30.37 -0.14 30.42
CA TYR A 292 30.51 0.86 31.49
C TYR A 292 30.92 0.27 32.84
N LEU A 293 30.31 -0.85 33.25
CA LEU A 293 30.56 -1.51 34.53
C LEU A 293 32.04 -1.89 34.77
N PRO A 294 32.74 -2.53 33.81
CA PRO A 294 34.17 -2.83 33.92
C PRO A 294 35.05 -1.57 34.01
N LEU A 295 34.74 -0.53 33.24
CA LEU A 295 35.49 0.73 33.24
C LEU A 295 35.37 1.45 34.59
N HIS A 296 34.19 1.45 35.21
CA HIS A 296 34.00 2.02 36.53
C HIS A 296 34.65 1.18 37.65
N LYS A 297 34.60 -0.15 37.54
CA LYS A 297 35.30 -1.06 38.48
C LYS A 297 36.83 -0.96 38.37
N ALA A 298 37.37 -0.69 37.19
CA ALA A 298 38.80 -0.44 37.01
C ALA A 298 39.24 0.84 37.74
N ASN A 299 38.47 1.92 37.61
CA ASN A 299 38.72 3.17 38.32
C ASN A 299 38.65 3.01 39.86
N GLU A 300 37.68 2.24 40.38
CA GLU A 300 37.63 1.97 41.83
C GLU A 300 38.80 1.13 42.32
N MET A 301 39.26 0.14 41.54
CA MET A 301 40.44 -0.66 41.88
C MET A 301 41.75 0.13 41.85
N ASP A 302 41.89 1.09 40.93
CA ASP A 302 43.06 1.97 40.87
C ASP A 302 43.06 2.97 42.03
N ILE A 303 41.90 3.52 42.42
CA ILE A 303 41.75 4.33 43.63
C ILE A 303 42.10 3.50 44.88
N LEU A 304 41.66 2.25 44.97
CA LEU A 304 41.98 1.36 46.10
C LEU A 304 43.47 0.98 46.15
N LYS A 305 44.14 0.87 45.00
CA LYS A 305 45.59 0.63 44.91
C LYS A 305 46.39 1.86 45.34
N MET A 306 45.98 3.06 44.95
CA MET A 306 46.62 4.31 45.42
C MET A 306 46.48 4.45 46.94
N LEU A 307 45.29 4.18 47.49
CA LEU A 307 45.05 4.24 48.94
C LEU A 307 45.85 3.19 49.74
N LYS A 308 46.14 2.02 49.15
CA LYS A 308 46.98 0.99 49.79
C LYS A 308 48.47 1.31 49.72
N MET A 309 48.96 1.94 48.65
CA MET A 309 50.36 2.36 48.54
C MET A 309 50.74 3.40 49.62
N ASP A 310 49.87 4.36 49.90
CA ASP A 310 50.11 5.38 50.93
C ASP A 310 50.12 4.81 52.37
N SER A 311 49.40 3.72 52.62
CA SER A 311 49.37 3.09 53.95
C SER A 311 50.63 2.29 54.30
N SER A 312 51.50 2.01 53.32
CA SER A 312 52.68 1.16 53.49
C SER A 312 54.01 1.92 53.68
N SER A 313 54.02 3.25 53.56
CA SER A 313 55.25 4.06 53.63
C SER A 313 55.47 4.86 54.92
N SER A 314 54.61 4.74 55.96
CA SER A 314 54.80 5.52 57.21
C SER A 314 54.91 4.66 58.47
N LYS A 315 56.10 4.11 58.70
CA LYS A 315 56.63 3.90 60.05
C LYS A 315 57.96 4.63 60.17
N SER A 316 57.93 5.85 60.71
CA SER A 316 58.95 6.35 61.67
C SER A 316 58.80 7.85 61.97
N THR A 317 58.71 8.14 63.27
CA THR A 317 59.26 9.32 63.99
C THR A 317 58.77 10.75 63.67
N SER A 318 57.86 11.20 64.54
CA SER A 318 58.06 12.25 65.57
C SER A 318 58.39 13.70 65.20
N LYS A 319 57.61 14.58 65.86
CA LYS A 319 57.88 15.94 66.39
C LYS A 319 57.42 17.16 65.59
N ILE A 320 56.27 17.68 66.05
CA ILE A 320 56.00 19.05 66.52
C ILE A 320 56.48 20.20 65.61
N HIS A 321 55.54 20.85 64.93
CA HIS A 321 55.34 22.29 65.08
C HIS A 321 53.87 22.68 64.79
N SER A 322 53.37 23.56 65.63
CA SER A 322 52.10 24.27 65.58
C SER A 322 51.87 25.02 64.28
N ASP A 323 50.71 24.83 63.66
CA ASP A 323 49.93 25.95 63.11
C ASP A 323 48.44 25.62 63.05
N THR A 324 47.66 26.55 63.56
CA THR A 324 46.20 26.55 63.66
C THR A 324 45.53 26.71 62.30
N ASN A 325 44.72 25.71 61.88
CA ASN A 325 43.54 25.91 61.03
C ASN A 325 42.71 24.62 60.93
N ASN A 326 41.69 24.49 61.79
CA ASN A 326 40.79 23.34 61.80
C ASN A 326 39.34 23.81 61.89
N LYS A 327 38.70 24.03 60.73
CA LYS A 327 37.23 24.12 60.62
C LYS A 327 36.76 23.69 59.23
N LYS A 328 36.64 22.39 59.00
CA LYS A 328 35.70 21.83 57.99
C LYS A 328 35.37 20.34 58.22
N TYR A 329 35.16 19.95 59.48
CA TYR A 329 34.42 18.74 59.86
C TYR A 329 33.02 18.95 60.47
N PRO A 330 32.17 19.89 59.98
CA PRO A 330 30.74 19.87 60.31
C PRO A 330 29.80 19.69 59.09
N PHE A 331 30.33 19.59 57.86
CA PHE A 331 29.49 19.51 56.65
C PHE A 331 29.05 18.08 56.28
N ILE A 332 29.95 17.09 56.37
CA ILE A 332 29.64 15.70 56.01
C ILE A 332 28.65 15.04 56.99
N LEU A 333 28.73 15.38 58.28
CA LEU A 333 27.77 14.90 59.28
C LEU A 333 26.40 15.60 59.16
N LYS A 334 26.34 16.86 58.72
CA LYS A 334 25.09 17.55 58.38
C LYS A 334 24.43 17.02 57.09
N LEU A 335 25.23 16.56 56.12
CA LEU A 335 24.72 15.95 54.88
C LEU A 335 24.03 14.61 55.13
N ARG A 336 24.52 13.83 56.11
CA ARG A 336 23.87 12.59 56.55
C ARG A 336 22.50 12.88 57.20
N ASP A 337 22.43 13.86 58.10
CA ASP A 337 21.16 14.25 58.74
C ASP A 337 20.15 14.93 57.79
N TYR A 338 20.61 15.51 56.67
CA TYR A 338 19.74 16.12 55.66
C TYR A 338 19.09 15.07 54.74
N HIS A 339 19.82 14.00 54.43
CA HIS A 339 19.35 12.94 53.53
C HIS A 339 18.32 12.01 54.20
N ASP A 340 18.35 11.92 55.54
CA ASP A 340 17.37 11.17 56.33
C ASP A 340 16.07 11.96 56.60
N ARG A 341 15.99 13.25 56.20
CA ARG A 341 14.79 14.10 56.35
C ARG A 341 14.02 14.43 55.07
N SER A 342 14.60 14.23 53.87
CA SER A 342 13.91 14.58 52.61
C SER A 342 13.17 13.39 51.96
N THR A 343 12.93 12.32 52.72
CA THR A 343 11.88 11.32 52.44
C THR A 343 10.47 11.84 52.78
N GLU A 344 10.34 13.13 53.09
CA GLU A 344 9.06 13.84 53.07
C GLU A 344 9.16 15.07 52.15
N SER A 345 8.15 15.20 51.28
CA SER A 345 7.87 16.32 50.37
C SER A 345 8.83 16.46 49.18
N SER A 346 8.51 15.92 48.00
CA SER A 346 7.41 16.33 47.12
C SER A 346 7.48 17.80 46.69
N VAL A 347 7.57 17.99 45.37
CA VAL A 347 6.66 18.87 44.62
C VAL A 347 7.03 20.36 44.48
N THR A 348 6.79 20.84 43.25
CA THR A 348 6.62 22.23 42.74
C THR A 348 7.87 23.13 42.54
N ASN A 349 8.15 23.49 41.27
CA ASN A 349 7.91 24.80 40.61
C ASN A 349 9.06 25.80 40.90
N THR A 350 9.54 26.72 40.05
CA THR A 350 9.03 27.38 38.83
C THR A 350 10.17 28.25 38.25
N PHE A 351 10.13 28.47 36.93
CA PHE A 351 10.31 29.77 36.23
C PHE A 351 11.59 30.64 36.30
N ALA A 352 11.80 31.28 35.14
CA ALA A 352 12.23 32.68 34.95
C ALA A 352 13.74 32.99 34.93
N SER A 353 14.37 32.69 33.80
CA SER A 353 15.21 33.65 33.06
C SER A 353 15.68 32.98 31.79
N ASN A 354 15.19 33.44 30.62
CA ASN A 354 15.86 33.33 29.30
C ASN A 354 14.94 33.76 28.13
N LEU A 355 13.71 34.19 28.39
CA LEU A 355 12.77 34.69 27.37
C LEU A 355 12.97 36.17 26.95
N SER A 356 14.05 36.86 27.35
CA SER A 356 14.22 38.29 27.00
C SER A 356 15.24 38.58 25.89
N ASN A 357 15.98 37.58 25.39
CA ASN A 357 17.12 37.84 24.50
C ASN A 357 16.90 37.44 23.03
N GLU A 358 15.77 36.83 22.67
CA GLU A 358 15.52 36.40 21.28
C GLU A 358 14.48 37.24 20.52
N ILE A 359 13.78 38.17 21.18
CA ILE A 359 12.73 38.98 20.53
C ILE A 359 13.27 40.29 19.90
N SER A 360 14.54 40.66 20.14
CA SER A 360 15.11 41.92 19.66
C SER A 360 15.98 41.83 18.39
N ARG A 361 16.10 40.66 17.74
CA ARG A 361 17.12 40.46 16.67
C ARG A 361 16.65 40.11 15.26
N GLN A 362 15.37 39.96 14.95
CA GLN A 362 14.92 39.78 13.55
C GLN A 362 13.64 40.54 13.19
N ARG A 363 13.50 41.77 13.69
CA ARG A 363 12.55 42.76 13.15
C ARG A 363 13.19 43.86 12.30
N ASN A 364 14.45 43.69 11.88
CA ASN A 364 15.14 44.59 10.97
C ASN A 364 16.01 43.76 9.99
N ASN A 365 15.39 43.26 8.92
CA ASN A 365 15.89 43.17 7.55
C ASN A 365 14.89 42.42 6.66
#